data_AF-A0A528THR5-F1
#
_entry.id   AF-A0A528THR5-F1
#
_cell.length_a   1.000
_cell.length_b   1.000
_cell.length_c   1.000
_cell.angle_alpha   90.00
_cell.angle_beta   90.00
_cell.angle_gamma   90.00
#
_symmetry.space_group_name_H-M   'P 1'
#
loop_
_entity.id
_entity.type
_entity.pdbx_description
1 polymer ?
#
loop_
_entity_poly.entity_id
_entity_poly.type
_entity_poly.pdbx_seq_one_letter_code
_entity_poly.pdbx_strand_id
1 'polypeptide(L)'
;AKLGEDDYRITMAVAGFSQDDLTLTQEQNTLMASGHKAGEENGQYLHRGIASRAFQRRFELADHVKVVNASLVNGLLTIDLKREVPEEMKPRQIEIATSGKATPNSSPKQIE
;
A
#
# COMPACT_ATOMS: atom_id res chain seq x y z
N ALA A 1 -4.64 2.98 -11.74
CA ALA A 1 -4.59 4.25 -12.48
C ALA A 1 -3.58 5.20 -11.82
N LYS A 2 -2.87 6.01 -12.61
CA LYS A 2 -2.07 7.12 -12.10
C LYS A 2 -2.95 8.37 -12.11
N LEU A 3 -3.11 9.01 -10.95
CA LEU A 3 -4.03 10.16 -10.73
C LEU A 3 -3.28 11.49 -10.64
N GLY A 4 -1.99 11.44 -10.33
CA GLY A 4 -1.06 12.57 -10.27
C GLY A 4 0.37 12.06 -10.42
N GLU A 5 1.39 12.90 -10.24
CA GLU A 5 2.77 12.43 -10.33
C GLU A 5 3.10 11.35 -9.29
N ASP A 6 2.56 11.52 -8.08
CA ASP A 6 2.78 10.66 -6.92
C ASP A 6 1.52 9.95 -6.41
N ASP A 7 0.36 10.18 -7.04
CA ASP A 7 -0.92 9.60 -6.63
C ASP A 7 -1.32 8.44 -7.54
N TYR A 8 -1.63 7.28 -6.93
CA TYR A 8 -2.01 6.06 -7.63
C TYR A 8 -3.26 5.46 -7.01
N ARG A 9 -4.00 4.71 -7.81
CA ARG A 9 -5.21 4.01 -7.38
C ARG A 9 -5.29 2.60 -7.92
N ILE A 10 -5.56 1.65 -7.04
CA ILE A 10 -5.97 0.30 -7.39
C ILE A 10 -7.49 0.20 -7.20
N THR A 11 -8.19 -0.32 -8.21
CA THR A 11 -9.62 -0.62 -8.10
C THR A 11 -9.82 -2.08 -8.48
N MET A 12 -10.54 -2.82 -7.65
CA MET A 12 -10.84 -4.22 -7.90
C MET A 12 -12.30 -4.56 -7.60
N ALA A 13 -12.88 -5.43 -8.41
CA ALA A 13 -14.20 -5.99 -8.16
C ALA A 13 -14.11 -7.09 -7.10
N VAL A 14 -14.84 -6.88 -6.00
CA VAL A 14 -14.96 -7.78 -4.86
C VAL A 14 -16.44 -7.96 -4.48
N ALA A 15 -17.32 -7.87 -5.48
CA ALA A 15 -18.75 -8.08 -5.29
C ALA A 15 -19.01 -9.44 -4.61
N GLY A 16 -19.87 -9.43 -3.59
CA GLY A 16 -20.16 -10.60 -2.77
C GLY A 16 -19.34 -10.69 -1.48
N PHE A 17 -18.33 -9.85 -1.29
CA PHE A 17 -17.59 -9.70 -0.03
C PHE A 17 -18.06 -8.47 0.73
N SER A 18 -18.26 -8.62 2.04
CA SER A 18 -18.42 -7.50 2.97
C SER A 18 -17.06 -6.97 3.41
N GLN A 19 -17.03 -5.85 4.12
CA GLN A 19 -15.79 -5.29 4.66
C GLN A 19 -15.09 -6.29 5.61
N ASP A 20 -15.86 -7.02 6.42
CA ASP A 20 -15.33 -7.98 7.39
C ASP A 20 -14.78 -9.26 6.74
N ASP A 21 -15.18 -9.53 5.49
CA ASP A 21 -14.66 -10.66 4.71
C ASP A 21 -13.33 -10.32 4.00
N LEU A 22 -12.88 -9.06 4.07
CA LEU A 22 -11.72 -8.56 3.34
C LEU A 22 -10.59 -8.17 4.29
N THR A 23 -9.37 -8.54 3.89
CA THR A 23 -8.14 -8.16 4.58
C THR A 23 -7.22 -7.45 3.61
N LEU A 24 -6.70 -6.30 4.03
CA LEU A 24 -5.70 -5.53 3.28
C LEU A 24 -4.47 -5.34 4.15
N THR A 25 -3.33 -5.88 3.72
CA THR A 25 -2.06 -5.81 4.46
C THR A 25 -0.96 -5.30 3.55
N GLN A 26 -0.20 -4.32 4.04
CA GLN A 26 1.03 -3.87 3.38
C GLN A 26 2.24 -4.37 4.16
N GLU A 27 3.16 -5.04 3.47
CA GLU A 27 4.45 -5.47 4.00
C GLU A 27 5.54 -4.98 3.03
N GLN A 28 6.38 -4.06 3.50
CA GLN A 28 7.40 -3.40 2.66
C GLN A 28 6.78 -2.81 1.38
N ASN A 29 7.24 -3.30 0.22
CA ASN A 29 6.79 -2.91 -1.12
C ASN A 29 5.69 -3.83 -1.65
N THR A 30 5.09 -4.67 -0.81
CA THR A 30 4.01 -5.56 -1.22
C THR A 30 2.71 -5.15 -0.56
N LEU A 31 1.69 -4.95 -1.38
CA LEU A 31 0.31 -4.86 -0.91
C LEU A 31 -0.42 -6.15 -1.22
N MET A 32 -1.03 -6.75 -0.21
CA MET A 32 -1.83 -7.96 -0.33
C MET A 32 -3.28 -7.66 0.05
N ALA A 33 -4.18 -7.94 -0.88
CA ALA A 33 -5.61 -7.91 -0.66
C ALA A 33 -6.14 -9.36 -0.71
N SER A 34 -6.80 -9.80 0.35
CA SER A 34 -7.46 -11.11 0.39
C SER A 34 -8.92 -10.97 0.75
N GLY A 35 -9.72 -11.92 0.28
CA GLY A 35 -11.12 -12.02 0.64
C GLY A 35 -11.46 -13.46 0.94
N HIS A 36 -12.13 -13.69 2.05
CA HIS A 36 -12.59 -15.01 2.47
C HIS A 36 -13.89 -14.86 3.26
N LYS A 37 -14.93 -15.62 2.89
CA LYS A 37 -16.18 -15.67 3.65
C LYS A 37 -16.12 -16.87 4.58
N ALA A 38 -16.29 -16.64 5.88
CA ALA A 38 -16.41 -17.72 6.84
C ALA A 38 -17.80 -18.37 6.71
N GLY A 39 -17.82 -19.68 6.47
CA GLY A 39 -19.04 -20.49 6.38
C GLY A 39 -19.19 -21.21 5.04
N GLU A 40 -19.56 -22.49 5.11
CA GLU A 40 -19.95 -23.24 3.91
C GLU A 40 -21.31 -22.73 3.42
N GLU A 41 -21.38 -22.32 2.16
CA GLU A 41 -22.65 -22.16 1.46
C GLU A 41 -23.25 -23.55 1.19
N ASN A 42 -23.82 -24.17 2.21
CA ASN A 42 -24.55 -25.44 2.11
C ASN A 42 -25.99 -25.25 1.58
N GLY A 43 -26.22 -24.18 0.81
CA GLY A 43 -27.50 -23.87 0.19
C GLY A 43 -27.64 -24.55 -1.18
N GLN A 44 -28.82 -25.10 -1.46
CA GLN A 44 -29.14 -25.60 -2.80
C GLN A 44 -29.58 -24.41 -3.67
N TYR A 45 -28.73 -23.99 -4.61
CA TYR A 45 -29.01 -22.86 -5.50
C TYR A 45 -29.60 -23.35 -6.82
N LEU A 46 -30.70 -22.75 -7.27
CA LEU A 46 -31.21 -22.95 -8.63
C LEU A 46 -30.31 -22.28 -9.68
N HIS A 47 -29.75 -21.11 -9.35
CA HIS A 47 -28.76 -20.40 -10.17
C HIS A 47 -27.89 -19.50 -9.27
N ARG A 48 -26.59 -19.45 -9.52
CA ARG A 48 -25.63 -18.62 -8.78
C ARG A 48 -24.76 -17.83 -9.75
N GLY A 49 -25.08 -16.55 -9.93
CA GLY A 49 -24.39 -15.66 -10.87
C GLY A 49 -23.02 -15.15 -10.40
N ILE A 50 -22.75 -15.18 -9.09
CA ILE A 50 -21.46 -14.76 -8.52
C ILE A 50 -21.03 -15.79 -7.47
N ALA A 51 -19.89 -16.41 -7.70
CA ALA A 51 -19.31 -17.34 -6.74
C ALA A 51 -18.38 -16.58 -5.78
N SER A 52 -18.68 -16.62 -4.48
CA SER A 52 -17.91 -16.02 -3.38
C SER A 52 -16.66 -16.83 -3.05
N ARG A 53 -15.80 -17.06 -4.05
CA ARG A 53 -14.57 -17.85 -3.87
C ARG A 53 -13.52 -17.02 -3.16
N ALA A 54 -12.86 -17.64 -2.18
CA ALA A 54 -11.72 -17.03 -1.52
C ALA A 54 -10.67 -16.59 -2.56
N PHE A 55 -10.08 -15.43 -2.35
CA PHE A 55 -9.06 -14.89 -3.24
C PHE A 55 -7.93 -14.26 -2.46
N GLN A 56 -6.77 -14.18 -3.12
CA GLN A 56 -5.64 -13.37 -2.69
C GLN A 56 -5.05 -12.71 -3.93
N ARG A 57 -4.80 -11.40 -3.85
CA ARG A 57 -4.15 -10.60 -4.87
C ARG A 57 -2.97 -9.87 -4.25
N ARG A 58 -1.81 -10.03 -4.89
CA ARG A 58 -0.57 -9.39 -4.51
C ARG A 58 -0.25 -8.31 -5.53
N PHE A 59 0.12 -7.14 -5.06
CA PHE A 59 0.60 -6.02 -5.86
C PHE A 59 2.00 -5.66 -5.40
N GLU A 60 2.92 -5.59 -6.34
CA GLU A 60 4.24 -5.01 -6.11
C GLU A 60 4.12 -3.50 -6.26
N LEU A 61 4.52 -2.79 -5.21
CA LEU A 61 4.55 -1.34 -5.14
C LEU A 61 5.97 -0.85 -5.44
N ALA A 62 6.07 0.32 -6.04
CA ALA A 62 7.35 1.01 -6.15
C ALA A 62 7.86 1.44 -4.78
N ASP A 63 9.15 1.74 -4.71
CA ASP A 63 9.77 2.25 -3.49
C ASP A 63 9.05 3.50 -2.98
N HIS A 64 8.88 3.54 -1.66
CA HIS A 64 8.26 4.63 -0.92
C HIS A 64 6.77 4.91 -1.26
N VAL A 65 6.08 3.93 -1.84
CA VAL A 65 4.62 3.99 -2.00
C VAL A 65 3.92 3.42 -0.76
N LYS A 66 2.93 4.14 -0.23
CA LYS A 66 2.12 3.73 0.91
C LYS A 66 0.63 3.83 0.61
N VAL A 67 -0.17 2.98 1.23
CA VAL A 67 -1.63 3.12 1.25
C VAL A 67 -2.01 4.33 2.09
N VAL A 68 -2.79 5.24 1.51
CA VAL A 68 -3.32 6.42 2.23
C VAL A 68 -4.80 6.26 2.56
N ASN A 69 -5.56 5.49 1.77
CA ASN A 69 -6.97 5.23 2.01
C ASN A 69 -7.41 3.91 1.34
N ALA A 70 -8.46 3.30 1.88
CA ALA A 70 -9.14 2.16 1.27
C ALA A 70 -10.66 2.26 1.52
N SER A 71 -11.46 2.01 0.48
CA SER A 71 -12.92 2.08 0.57
C SER A 71 -13.59 0.99 -0.27
N LEU A 72 -14.70 0.46 0.24
CA LEU A 72 -15.54 -0.53 -0.45
C LEU A 72 -16.89 0.11 -0.76
N VAL A 73 -17.19 0.30 -2.05
CA VAL A 73 -18.47 0.89 -2.48
C VAL A 73 -18.99 0.08 -3.66
N ASN A 74 -20.26 -0.36 -3.59
CA ASN A 74 -20.93 -1.10 -4.65
C ASN A 74 -20.15 -2.33 -5.17
N GLY A 75 -19.47 -3.04 -4.27
CA GLY A 75 -18.66 -4.22 -4.62
C GLY A 75 -17.33 -3.89 -5.30
N LEU A 76 -16.90 -2.62 -5.29
CA LEU A 76 -15.56 -2.21 -5.74
C LEU A 76 -14.72 -1.78 -4.53
N LEU A 77 -13.60 -2.47 -4.33
CA LEU A 77 -12.56 -2.03 -3.40
C LEU A 77 -11.63 -1.07 -4.14
N THR A 78 -11.56 0.15 -3.63
CA THR A 78 -10.70 1.22 -4.11
C THR A 78 -9.62 1.50 -3.07
N ILE A 79 -8.37 1.46 -3.50
CA ILE A 79 -7.19 1.65 -2.65
C ILE A 79 -6.40 2.82 -3.22
N ASP A 80 -6.29 3.87 -2.43
CA ASP A 80 -5.51 5.06 -2.76
C ASP A 80 -4.09 4.91 -2.21
N LEU A 81 -3.13 5.20 -3.07
CA LEU A 81 -1.71 5.01 -2.84
C LEU A 81 -1.00 6.33 -3.13
N LYS A 82 -0.01 6.66 -2.30
CA LYS A 82 0.82 7.85 -2.49
C LYS A 82 2.30 7.50 -2.41
N ARG A 83 3.10 8.06 -3.31
CA ARG A 83 4.55 8.02 -3.23
C ARG A 83 5.05 9.16 -2.35
N GLU A 84 5.74 8.83 -1.28
CA GLU A 84 6.34 9.80 -0.37
C GLU A 84 7.87 9.65 -0.40
N VAL A 85 8.55 10.46 -1.22
CA VAL A 85 10.02 10.49 -1.19
C VAL A 85 10.46 11.16 0.12
N PRO A 86 11.19 10.48 1.01
CA PRO A 86 11.64 11.07 2.27
C PRO A 86 12.45 12.35 2.02
N GLU A 87 12.23 13.39 2.84
CA GLU A 87 12.99 14.64 2.77
C GLU A 87 14.51 14.41 2.88
N GLU A 88 14.92 13.37 3.63
CA GLU A 88 16.33 12.98 3.80
C GLU A 88 16.99 12.48 2.52
N MET A 89 16.19 12.03 1.54
CA MET A 89 16.66 11.62 0.22
C MET A 89 16.61 12.77 -0.78
N LYS A 90 16.09 13.95 -0.40
CA LYS A 90 16.21 15.12 -1.26
C LYS A 90 17.69 15.49 -1.37
N PRO A 91 18.18 15.74 -2.60
CA PRO A 91 19.56 16.14 -2.79
C PRO A 91 19.80 17.45 -2.02
N ARG A 92 20.65 17.38 -0.99
CA ARG A 92 21.13 18.57 -0.28
C ARG A 92 22.32 19.15 -1.02
N GLN A 93 22.33 20.47 -1.17
CA GLN A 93 23.50 21.17 -1.69
C GLN A 93 24.65 21.05 -0.67
N ILE A 94 25.81 20.58 -1.13
CA ILE A 94 27.03 20.57 -0.32
C ILE A 94 27.81 21.83 -0.69
N GLU A 95 28.06 22.69 0.29
CA GLU A 95 28.93 23.84 0.10
C GLU A 95 30.38 23.37 -0.13
N ILE A 96 30.99 23.83 -1.22
CA ILE A 96 32.41 23.55 -1.52
C ILE A 96 33.23 24.65 -0.86
N ALA A 97 33.90 24.34 0.26
CA ALA A 97 34.75 25.30 0.96
C ALA A 97 36.08 25.52 0.20
N THR A 98 36.37 26.77 -0.14
CA THR A 98 37.66 27.21 -0.72
C THR A 98 38.60 27.74 0.36
N SER A 99 39.06 26.85 1.24
CA SER A 99 40.32 26.95 2.02
C SER A 99 40.31 25.88 3.11
N GLY A 100 41.39 25.10 3.19
CA GLY A 100 41.49 23.92 4.06
C GLY A 100 41.24 24.24 5.54
N LYS A 101 40.05 23.89 6.04
CA LYS A 101 39.81 23.51 7.43
C LYS A 101 38.58 22.62 7.53
N ALA A 102 38.77 21.33 7.26
CA ALA A 102 37.80 20.32 7.64
C ALA A 102 37.71 20.28 9.17
N THR A 103 36.55 20.61 9.73
CA THR A 103 36.21 20.32 11.12
C THR A 103 35.17 19.21 11.13
N PRO A 104 35.49 18.00 11.64
CA PRO A 104 34.51 16.94 11.78
C PRO A 104 33.73 17.16 13.08
N ASN A 105 32.52 17.74 13.00
CA ASN A 105 31.54 17.61 14.08
C ASN A 105 30.69 16.36 13.83
N SER A 106 31.25 15.20 14.17
CA SER A 106 30.48 14.00 14.49
C SER A 106 30.28 13.96 16.01
N SER A 107 29.08 14.24 16.49
CA SER A 107 28.71 13.93 17.87
C SER A 107 28.32 12.44 17.96
N PRO A 108 29.08 11.57 18.65
CA PRO A 108 28.62 10.21 18.91
C PRO A 108 27.57 10.25 20.03
N LYS A 109 26.36 9.73 19.76
CA LYS A 109 25.41 9.39 20.82
C LYS A 109 25.96 8.17 21.58
N GLN A 110 26.21 8.37 22.86
CA GLN A 110 26.62 7.38 23.84
C GLN A 110 25.51 6.34 24.06
N ILE A 111 25.94 5.08 24.24
CA ILE A 111 25.15 3.90 24.59
C ILE A 111 25.11 3.83 26.13
N GLU A 112 23.93 3.56 26.71
CA GLU A 112 23.76 2.98 28.05
C GLU A 112 22.84 1.76 27.94
#